data_AF-A0A8H7K1L5-F1
#
_entry.id   AF-A0A8H7K1L5-F1
#
_cell.length_a   1.000
_cell.length_b   1.000
_cell.length_c   1.000
_cell.angle_alpha   90.00
_cell.angle_beta   90.00
_cell.angle_gamma   90.00
#
_symmetry.space_group_name_H-M   'P 1'
#
loop_
_entity.id
_entity.type
_entity.pdbx_description
1 polymer ?
#
loop_
_entity_poly.entity_id
_entity_poly.type
_entity_poly.pdbx_seq_one_letter_code
_entity_poly.pdbx_strand_id
1 'polypeptide(L)'
;MPERLQMNMQFDITSASSHLPQLTLAEVISEAPLSMLASYVRRLTESVSLEMLTDKLEKLSHVPIEDLSISVHSFPLMAFYITDWRPANLSAMDFGFGGPAAHRHLFTEVQRGQSILYPPQRGPGAPGMTRGSNCRLRSRQSW
;
A
#
# COMPACT_ATOMS: atom_id res chain seq x y z
N MET A 1 3.05 -6.42 -19.31
CA MET A 1 1.93 -5.48 -19.49
C MET A 1 2.43 -4.31 -20.32
N PRO A 2 1.71 -3.87 -21.37
CA PRO A 2 2.00 -2.62 -22.06
C PRO A 2 2.05 -1.45 -21.06
N GLU A 3 3.03 -0.55 -21.18
CA GLU A 3 3.29 0.56 -20.23
C GLU A 3 2.05 1.42 -19.94
N ARG A 4 1.26 1.68 -20.99
CA ARG A 4 -0.03 2.38 -20.95
C ARG A 4 -1.13 1.71 -20.10
N LEU A 5 -1.02 0.41 -19.81
CA LEU A 5 -1.96 -0.32 -18.94
C LEU A 5 -1.49 -0.39 -17.48
N GLN A 6 -0.21 -0.16 -17.19
CA GLN A 6 0.33 -0.23 -15.82
C GLN A 6 -0.17 0.89 -14.90
N MET A 7 -0.63 2.02 -15.45
CA MET A 7 -1.00 3.19 -14.64
C MET A 7 -2.45 3.21 -14.17
N ASN A 8 -3.32 2.34 -14.70
CA ASN A 8 -4.77 2.36 -14.39
C ASN A 8 -5.21 1.18 -13.52
N MET A 9 -4.27 0.34 -13.07
CA MET A 9 -4.60 -0.92 -12.41
C MET A 9 -3.87 -1.05 -11.09
N GLN A 10 -4.65 -1.11 -10.02
CA GLN A 10 -4.17 -1.46 -8.69
C GLN A 10 -4.50 -2.93 -8.43
N PHE A 11 -3.48 -3.74 -8.12
CA PHE A 11 -3.65 -5.14 -7.73
C PHE A 11 -3.12 -5.34 -6.32
N ASP A 12 -4.03 -5.56 -5.38
CA ASP A 12 -3.69 -5.86 -4.00
C ASP A 12 -3.71 -7.36 -3.76
N ILE A 13 -2.59 -7.88 -3.27
CA ILE A 13 -2.48 -9.23 -2.75
C ILE A 13 -2.75 -9.20 -1.25
N THR A 14 -3.58 -10.13 -0.79
CA THR A 14 -3.95 -10.27 0.63
C THR A 14 -3.58 -11.67 1.10
N SER A 15 -3.39 -11.86 2.41
CA SER A 15 -3.14 -13.19 2.96
C SER A 15 -4.23 -14.19 2.58
N ALA A 16 -5.49 -13.75 2.49
CA ALA A 16 -6.64 -14.58 2.10
C ALA A 16 -6.69 -14.93 0.60
N SER A 17 -6.03 -14.15 -0.26
CA SER A 17 -5.96 -14.41 -1.70
C SER A 17 -4.64 -15.03 -2.15
N SER A 18 -3.69 -15.19 -1.21
CA SER A 18 -2.43 -15.86 -1.45
C SER A 18 -2.52 -17.36 -1.20
N HIS A 19 -1.63 -18.14 -1.80
CA HIS A 19 -1.46 -19.56 -1.48
C HIS A 19 -0.60 -19.80 -0.23
N LEU A 20 -0.12 -18.72 0.40
CA LEU A 20 0.72 -18.81 1.60
C LEU A 20 -0.16 -19.13 2.82
N PRO A 21 0.33 -19.94 3.77
CA PRO A 21 -0.37 -20.15 5.04
C PRO A 21 -0.56 -18.82 5.76
N GLN A 22 -1.83 -18.46 6.01
CA GLN A 22 -2.16 -17.24 6.70
C GLN A 22 -1.70 -17.32 8.16
N LEU A 23 -0.92 -16.32 8.59
CA LEU A 23 -0.54 -16.17 9.99
C LEU A 23 -1.75 -15.85 10.87
N THR A 24 -1.79 -16.44 12.05
CA THR A 24 -2.81 -16.15 13.05
C THR A 24 -2.58 -14.81 13.73
N LEU A 25 -3.61 -14.28 14.38
CA LEU A 25 -3.51 -13.02 15.12
C LEU A 25 -2.48 -13.12 16.28
N ALA A 26 -2.44 -14.26 16.97
CA ALA A 26 -1.49 -14.50 18.06
C ALA A 26 -0.05 -14.47 17.53
N GLU A 27 0.20 -15.14 16.40
CA GLU A 27 1.50 -15.15 15.74
C GLU A 27 1.94 -13.73 15.36
N VAL A 28 1.06 -12.92 14.76
CA VAL A 28 1.40 -11.56 14.32
C VAL A 28 1.67 -10.61 15.49
N ILE A 29 0.92 -10.73 16.59
CA ILE A 29 1.03 -9.79 17.73
C ILE A 29 2.20 -10.16 18.65
N SER A 30 2.40 -11.45 18.93
CA SER A 30 3.22 -11.88 20.08
C SER A 30 4.30 -12.91 19.76
N GLU A 31 4.09 -13.81 18.79
CA GLU A 31 4.95 -15.01 18.66
C GLU A 31 5.99 -14.87 17.53
N ALA A 32 5.60 -14.26 16.40
CA ALA A 32 6.47 -14.14 15.23
C ALA A 32 7.49 -12.99 15.42
N PRO A 33 8.79 -13.24 15.21
CA PRO A 33 9.76 -12.16 15.18
C PRO A 33 9.54 -11.27 13.95
N LEU A 34 9.93 -9.99 14.06
CA LEU A 34 9.77 -9.01 12.97
C LEU A 34 10.39 -9.47 11.64
N SER A 35 11.50 -10.20 11.68
CA SER A 35 12.17 -10.77 10.49
C SER A 35 11.31 -11.80 9.76
N MET A 36 10.50 -12.57 10.50
CA MET A 36 9.57 -13.54 9.93
C MET A 36 8.40 -12.82 9.27
N LEU A 37 7.84 -11.79 9.92
CA LEU A 37 6.77 -10.96 9.35
C LEU A 37 7.24 -10.25 8.06
N ALA A 38 8.44 -9.67 8.08
CA ALA A 38 9.02 -9.03 6.90
C ALA A 38 9.23 -10.04 5.75
N SER A 39 9.75 -11.22 6.06
CA SER A 39 9.91 -12.31 5.09
C SER A 39 8.57 -12.81 4.55
N TYR A 40 7.55 -12.90 5.40
CA TYR A 40 6.19 -13.27 5.01
C TYR A 40 5.59 -12.25 4.03
N VAL A 41 5.66 -10.96 4.34
CA VAL A 41 5.20 -9.89 3.43
C VAL A 41 5.96 -9.93 2.12
N ARG A 42 7.28 -10.17 2.14
CA ARG A 42 8.09 -10.29 0.91
C ARG A 42 7.63 -11.44 0.04
N ARG A 43 7.48 -12.64 0.61
CA ARG A 43 6.97 -13.82 -0.10
C ARG A 43 5.56 -13.57 -0.64
N LEU A 44 4.72 -12.88 0.12
CA LEU A 44 3.37 -12.53 -0.29
C LEU A 44 3.39 -11.60 -1.52
N THR A 45 4.26 -10.59 -1.54
CA THR A 45 4.43 -9.73 -2.73
C THR A 45 5.06 -10.47 -3.92
N GLU A 46 5.98 -11.41 -3.68
CA GLU A 46 6.62 -12.22 -4.72
C GLU A 46 5.70 -13.32 -5.27
N SER A 47 4.66 -13.69 -4.52
CA SER A 47 3.68 -14.71 -4.93
C SER A 47 2.77 -14.24 -6.07
N VAL A 48 2.74 -12.94 -6.36
CA VAL A 48 1.89 -12.37 -7.40
C VAL A 48 2.44 -12.73 -8.78
N SER A 49 1.72 -13.57 -9.50
CA SER A 49 2.04 -13.96 -10.88
C SER A 49 1.21 -13.18 -11.90
N LEU A 50 1.67 -13.16 -13.15
CA LEU A 50 0.89 -12.62 -14.27
C LEU A 50 -0.42 -13.39 -14.45
N GLU A 51 -0.42 -14.70 -14.24
CA GLU A 51 -1.61 -15.55 -14.36
C GLU A 51 -2.69 -15.17 -13.33
N MET A 52 -2.29 -14.92 -12.08
CA MET A 52 -3.21 -14.43 -11.05
C MET A 52 -3.81 -13.07 -11.41
N LEU A 53 -2.99 -12.20 -12.02
CA LEU A 53 -3.45 -10.90 -12.49
C LEU A 53 -4.46 -11.04 -13.64
N THR A 54 -4.15 -11.86 -14.65
CA THR A 54 -5.04 -12.08 -15.80
C THR A 54 -6.35 -12.74 -15.39
N ASP A 55 -6.32 -13.72 -14.47
CA ASP A 55 -7.52 -14.38 -13.94
C ASP A 55 -8.41 -13.41 -13.15
N LYS A 56 -7.83 -12.54 -12.31
CA LYS A 56 -8.62 -11.47 -11.66
C LYS A 56 -9.20 -10.49 -12.67
N LEU A 57 -8.46 -10.12 -13.72
CA LEU A 57 -8.95 -9.19 -14.72
C LEU A 57 -10.10 -9.77 -15.53
N GLU A 58 -10.02 -11.04 -15.90
CA GLU A 58 -11.11 -11.75 -16.57
C GLU A 58 -12.36 -11.77 -15.70
N LYS A 59 -12.22 -12.11 -14.40
CA LYS A 59 -13.32 -12.10 -13.43
C LYS A 59 -13.96 -10.74 -13.22
N LEU A 60 -13.16 -9.67 -13.24
CA LEU A 60 -13.64 -8.30 -13.02
C LEU A 60 -14.03 -7.57 -14.31
N SER A 61 -13.80 -8.17 -15.48
CA SER A 61 -14.04 -7.52 -16.79
C SER A 61 -15.50 -7.12 -17.04
N HIS A 62 -16.43 -7.82 -16.38
CA HIS A 62 -17.88 -7.59 -16.50
C HIS A 62 -18.44 -6.71 -15.39
N VAL A 63 -17.63 -6.34 -14.38
CA VAL A 63 -18.08 -5.54 -13.25
C VAL A 63 -18.04 -4.06 -13.64
N PRO A 64 -19.10 -3.27 -13.36
CA PRO A 64 -19.09 -1.83 -13.59
C PRO A 64 -17.94 -1.15 -12.84
N ILE A 65 -17.34 -0.12 -13.45
CA ILE A 65 -16.19 0.61 -12.87
C ILE A 65 -16.50 1.16 -11.47
N GLU A 66 -17.74 1.57 -11.24
CA GLU A 66 -18.24 2.09 -9.96
C GLU A 66 -18.22 1.06 -8.82
N ASP A 67 -18.31 -0.24 -9.16
CA ASP A 67 -18.26 -1.35 -8.20
C ASP A 67 -16.85 -1.97 -8.08
N LEU A 68 -15.87 -1.54 -8.89
CA LEU A 68 -14.48 -2.03 -8.82
C LEU A 68 -13.68 -1.43 -7.65
N SER A 69 -14.23 -0.47 -6.92
CA SER A 69 -13.52 0.20 -5.82
C SER A 69 -13.38 -0.71 -4.60
N ILE A 70 -12.14 -0.85 -4.10
CA ILE A 70 -11.88 -1.61 -2.88
C ILE A 70 -12.31 -0.77 -1.67
N SER A 71 -13.35 -1.22 -0.98
CA SER A 71 -13.75 -0.65 0.31
C SER A 71 -12.94 -1.28 1.44
N VAL A 72 -12.13 -0.49 2.16
CA VAL A 72 -11.36 -1.00 3.32
C VAL A 72 -12.29 -1.50 4.43
N HIS A 73 -13.54 -1.01 4.47
CA HIS A 73 -14.57 -1.47 5.40
C HIS A 73 -15.06 -2.90 5.12
N SER A 74 -14.78 -3.46 3.93
CA SER A 74 -15.10 -4.85 3.61
C SER A 74 -14.16 -5.85 4.28
N PHE A 75 -13.00 -5.40 4.76
CA PHE A 75 -12.04 -6.28 5.42
C PHE A 75 -12.40 -6.55 6.90
N PRO A 76 -11.99 -7.70 7.45
CA PRO A 76 -12.16 -8.00 8.88
C PRO A 76 -11.59 -6.92 9.80
N LEU A 77 -12.14 -6.79 11.00
CA LEU A 77 -11.76 -5.73 11.96
C LEU A 77 -10.25 -5.70 12.29
N MET A 78 -9.61 -6.87 12.31
CA MET A 78 -8.18 -7.01 12.60
C MET A 78 -7.31 -7.06 11.34
N ALA A 79 -7.89 -6.84 10.16
CA ALA A 79 -7.12 -6.74 8.94
C ALA A 79 -6.38 -5.40 8.89
N PHE A 80 -5.16 -5.43 8.37
CA PHE A 80 -4.33 -4.27 8.18
C PHE A 80 -3.90 -4.18 6.71
N TYR A 81 -4.04 -3.00 6.12
CA TYR A 81 -3.80 -2.72 4.71
C TYR A 81 -2.77 -1.59 4.58
N ILE A 82 -1.73 -1.82 3.77
CA ILE A 82 -0.64 -0.86 3.56
C ILE A 82 -0.56 -0.51 2.08
N THR A 83 -0.52 0.79 1.77
CA THR A 83 -0.21 1.29 0.43
C THR A 83 1.18 1.93 0.42
N ASP A 84 2.06 1.47 -0.47
CA ASP A 84 3.41 1.99 -0.61
C ASP A 84 3.54 2.91 -1.82
N TRP A 85 3.63 4.21 -1.56
CA TRP A 85 3.78 5.26 -2.56
C TRP A 85 5.23 5.72 -2.73
N ARG A 86 6.20 5.10 -2.06
CA ARG A 86 7.62 5.44 -2.22
C ARG A 86 8.12 5.26 -3.66
N PRO A 87 7.77 4.19 -4.40
CA PRO A 87 8.26 3.98 -5.75
C PRO A 87 7.79 5.04 -6.77
N ALA A 88 6.66 5.69 -6.52
CA ALA A 88 6.09 6.67 -7.45
C ALA A 88 6.96 7.95 -7.60
N ASN A 89 7.89 8.20 -6.67
CA ASN A 89 8.85 9.30 -6.70
C ASN A 89 8.24 10.66 -7.10
N LEU A 90 7.03 10.95 -6.63
CA LEU A 90 6.27 12.15 -7.01
C LEU A 90 6.99 13.45 -6.60
N SER A 91 7.84 13.38 -5.57
CA SER A 91 8.74 14.46 -5.14
C SER A 91 9.81 14.85 -6.17
N ALA A 92 10.06 14.00 -7.18
CA ALA A 92 11.03 14.27 -8.24
C ALA A 92 10.48 15.02 -9.44
N MET A 93 9.16 15.13 -9.58
CA MET A 93 8.54 15.80 -10.71
C MET A 93 8.70 17.32 -10.58
N ASP A 94 9.25 17.96 -11.61
CA ASP A 94 9.35 19.41 -11.72
C ASP A 94 8.59 19.87 -12.96
N PHE A 95 7.62 20.77 -12.76
CA PHE A 95 6.77 21.32 -13.81
C PHE A 95 7.19 22.73 -14.24
N GLY A 96 8.41 23.16 -13.90
CA GLY A 96 8.97 24.48 -14.22
C GLY A 96 8.90 25.50 -13.08
N PHE A 97 8.46 25.07 -11.89
CA PHE A 97 8.37 25.90 -10.68
C PHE A 97 9.09 25.29 -9.46
N GLY A 98 9.90 24.25 -9.70
CA GLY A 98 10.52 23.44 -8.67
C GLY A 98 9.67 22.22 -8.29
N GLY A 99 10.34 21.18 -7.79
CA GLY A 99 9.67 19.94 -7.39
C GLY A 99 8.89 20.08 -6.07
N PRO A 100 7.85 19.24 -5.85
CA PRO A 100 7.02 19.36 -4.65
C PRO A 100 7.81 18.96 -3.40
N ALA A 101 7.73 19.79 -2.37
CA ALA A 101 8.37 19.53 -1.07
C ALA A 101 7.81 18.26 -0.38
N ALA A 102 6.52 17.98 -0.59
CA ALA A 102 5.86 16.77 -0.11
C ALA A 102 4.65 16.40 -0.98
N HIS A 103 4.34 15.11 -1.02
CA HIS A 103 3.10 14.57 -1.57
C HIS A 103 2.23 14.01 -0.44
N ARG A 104 0.93 14.33 -0.46
CA ARG A 104 -0.08 13.82 0.47
C ARG A 104 -1.39 13.60 -0.29
N HIS A 105 -2.11 12.55 0.09
CA HIS A 105 -3.47 12.35 -0.39
C HIS A 105 -4.39 13.43 0.21
N LEU A 106 -5.43 13.80 -0.55
CA LEU A 106 -6.42 14.81 -0.16
C LEU A 106 -7.50 14.27 0.79
N PHE A 107 -7.46 12.99 1.14
CA PHE A 107 -8.44 12.42 2.06
C PHE A 107 -8.31 13.04 3.45
N THR A 108 -9.44 13.49 4.00
CA THR A 108 -9.52 14.08 5.34
C THR A 108 -9.18 13.07 6.43
N GLU A 109 -9.48 11.79 6.20
CA GLU A 109 -9.30 10.71 7.16
C GLU A 109 -8.68 9.47 6.50
N VAL A 110 -7.77 8.83 7.23
CA VAL A 110 -7.26 7.50 6.87
C VAL A 110 -8.24 6.46 7.40
N GLN A 111 -8.68 5.54 6.54
CA GLN A 111 -9.65 4.51 6.93
C GLN A 111 -9.05 3.58 7.99
N ARG A 112 -9.89 3.01 8.85
CA ARG A 112 -9.44 2.10 9.91
C ARG A 112 -8.66 0.93 9.33
N GLY A 113 -7.50 0.62 9.91
CA GLY A 113 -6.65 -0.47 9.47
C GLY A 113 -5.86 -0.15 8.20
N GLN A 114 -5.96 1.07 7.64
CA GLN A 114 -5.15 1.50 6.51
C GLN A 114 -3.90 2.26 6.99
N SER A 115 -2.77 2.01 6.34
CA SER A 115 -1.55 2.82 6.46
C SER A 115 -1.02 3.19 5.10
N ILE A 116 -0.58 4.44 4.96
CA ILE A 116 -0.07 4.99 3.71
C ILE A 116 1.39 5.37 3.91
N LEU A 117 2.27 4.74 3.14
CA LEU A 117 3.69 5.02 3.17
C LEU A 117 4.06 5.98 2.05
N TYR A 118 4.47 7.19 2.43
CA TYR A 118 4.79 8.26 1.48
C TYR A 118 6.24 8.23 1.02
N PRO A 119 6.53 8.79 -0.18
CA PRO A 119 7.90 8.98 -0.64
C PRO A 119 8.69 9.89 0.34
N PRO A 120 10.03 9.72 0.39
CA PRO A 120 10.90 10.58 1.19
C PRO A 120 10.71 12.05 0.82
N GLN A 121 10.71 12.93 1.82
CA GLN A 121 10.61 14.37 1.59
C GLN A 121 11.93 14.92 1.01
N ARG A 122 11.85 16.00 0.23
CA ARG A 122 13.01 16.80 -0.18
C ARG A 122 13.09 18.04 0.71
N GLY A 123 14.26 18.34 1.28
CA GLY A 123 14.51 19.58 2.04
C GLY A 123 15.22 19.38 3.40
N PRO A 124 15.47 20.46 4.15
CA PRO A 124 16.26 20.44 5.41
C PRO A 124 15.60 19.70 6.59
N GLY A 125 14.35 19.24 6.44
CA GLY A 125 13.67 18.31 7.35
C GLY A 125 13.52 16.89 6.80
N ALA A 126 14.08 16.61 5.62
CA ALA A 126 14.25 15.24 5.16
C ALA A 126 15.20 14.53 6.13
N PRO A 127 14.90 13.29 6.56
CA PRO A 127 15.90 12.50 7.28
C PRO A 127 17.11 12.38 6.36
N GLY A 128 18.14 13.17 6.64
CA GLY A 128 19.33 13.25 5.81
C GLY A 128 19.88 11.84 5.68
N MET A 129 19.92 11.33 4.45
CA MET A 129 20.56 10.07 4.04
C MET A 129 20.55 8.94 5.08
N THR A 130 19.49 8.80 5.86
CA THR A 130 19.29 7.74 6.85
C THR A 130 17.92 7.19 6.55
N ARG A 131 17.86 5.87 6.33
CA ARG A 131 16.68 5.09 5.88
C ARG A 131 15.52 5.16 6.90
N GLY A 132 14.96 6.34 7.15
CA GLY A 132 13.84 6.57 8.03
C GLY A 132 12.58 6.88 7.23
N SER A 133 11.80 5.86 6.90
CA SER A 133 10.45 6.03 6.38
C SER A 133 9.57 6.67 7.45
N ASN A 134 9.08 7.89 7.19
CA ASN A 134 8.20 8.63 8.12
C ASN A 134 6.78 8.04 8.03
N CYS A 135 6.47 7.07 8.90
CA CYS A 135 5.12 6.54 9.08
C CYS A 135 4.40 7.39 10.14
N ARG A 136 3.51 8.29 9.71
CA ARG A 136 2.77 9.18 10.62
C ARG A 136 1.36 8.65 10.85
N LEU A 137 1.15 7.92 11.95
CA LEU A 137 -0.18 7.61 12.46
C LEU A 137 -0.80 8.90 13.00
N ARG A 138 -1.82 9.44 12.32
CA ARG A 138 -2.59 10.58 12.84
C ARG A 138 -3.61 10.02 13.83
N SER A 139 -3.31 10.14 15.12
CA SER A 139 -4.35 9.99 16.14
C SER A 139 -5.28 11.20 16.08
N ARG A 140 -6.59 10.92 16.15
CA ARG A 140 -7.69 11.88 16.22
C ARG A 140 -7.34 13.03 17.19
N GLN A 141 -7.14 14.25 16.69
CA GLN A 141 -7.25 15.45 17.51
C GLN A 141 -8.66 15.99 17.26
N SER A 142 -9.53 15.79 18.25
CA SER A 142 -10.83 16.43 18.35
C SER A 142 -10.64 17.94 18.50
N TRP A 143 -11.35 18.71 17.67
CA TRP A 143 -11.68 20.10 17.97
C TRP A 143 -12.79 20.12 19.01
#